data_AF-A0A8H3WWM6-F1
#
_entry.id   AF-A0A8H3WWM6-F1
#
_cell.length_a   1.000
_cell.length_b   1.000
_cell.length_c   1.000
_cell.angle_alpha   90.00
_cell.angle_beta   90.00
_cell.angle_gamma   90.00
#
_symmetry.space_group_name_H-M   'P 1'
#
loop_
_entity.id
_entity.type
_entity.pdbx_description
1 polymer ?
#
loop_
_entity_poly.entity_id
_entity_poly.type
_entity_poly.pdbx_seq_one_letter_code
_entity_poly.pdbx_strand_id
1 'polypeptide(L)'
;LAAILVPTITSLIWLHDKAPSIWIITIAAFLLEIKFLLYFRVLDYFGTYFAIMIGVAQKVFSFLVVLGIIVLAFAHSLHLLLRPTSEYSYDQPNFNDDSNNTWNLVPTYQFISSNGTVGKSILIETPDDSTNLFTMFSTSILAVYFMLTGDLSYVSSWVLKNNLTLAFLLILSEIELFWMLPHQRRKSNWFPEILWYRASVKELKKYIESVEDKKSLDPRILEIIKTEDSEEKLKKLINETLENKINEVLNETLPNKINEVLKDPLDKINNLEITKPEDFEKILKHQIDEILTNKIDEVLKDPLDKINKLIELVEKKE
;
A
#
# COMPACT_ATOMS: atom_id res chain seq x y z
N LEU A 1 -12.50 5.55 -14.91
CA LEU A 1 -13.02 6.29 -16.09
C LEU A 1 -13.73 7.58 -15.67
N ALA A 2 -14.73 7.52 -14.77
CA ALA A 2 -15.45 8.70 -14.27
C ALA A 2 -14.53 9.79 -13.69
N ALA A 3 -13.56 9.43 -12.84
CA ALA A 3 -12.57 10.35 -12.28
C ALA A 3 -11.56 10.96 -13.28
N ILE A 4 -11.65 10.61 -14.56
CA ILE A 4 -10.91 11.26 -15.65
C ILE A 4 -11.90 12.10 -16.45
N LEU A 5 -12.97 11.47 -16.93
CA LEU A 5 -13.96 12.13 -17.78
C LEU A 5 -14.63 13.31 -17.09
N VAL A 6 -15.07 13.18 -15.84
CA VAL A 6 -15.80 14.23 -15.14
C VAL A 6 -14.93 15.49 -14.96
N PRO A 7 -13.72 15.44 -14.36
CA PRO A 7 -12.85 16.61 -14.31
C PRO A 7 -12.49 17.20 -15.68
N THR A 8 -12.25 16.36 -16.69
CA THR A 8 -11.94 16.82 -18.05
C THR A 8 -13.12 17.55 -18.69
N ILE A 9 -14.34 17.02 -18.57
CA ILE A 9 -15.56 17.66 -19.05
C ILE A 9 -15.82 18.96 -18.27
N THR A 10 -15.66 18.96 -16.94
CA THR A 10 -15.77 20.18 -16.12
C THR A 10 -14.79 21.24 -16.56
N SER A 11 -13.54 20.86 -16.86
CA SER A 11 -12.53 21.78 -17.38
C SER A 11 -12.85 22.31 -18.77
N LEU A 12 -13.44 21.50 -19.65
CA LEU A 12 -13.90 21.93 -20.97
C LEU A 12 -15.11 22.87 -20.88
N ILE A 13 -16.07 22.59 -20.00
CA ILE A 13 -17.21 23.47 -19.72
C ILE A 13 -16.71 24.82 -19.20
N TRP A 14 -15.72 24.82 -18.29
CA TRP A 14 -15.11 26.04 -17.78
C TRP A 14 -14.40 26.84 -18.88
N LEU A 15 -13.82 26.17 -19.88
CA LEU A 15 -13.18 26.83 -21.01
C LEU A 15 -14.21 27.45 -21.98
N HIS A 16 -15.36 26.80 -22.16
CA HIS A 16 -16.38 27.17 -23.15
C HIS A 16 -17.37 28.21 -22.62
N ASP A 17 -17.83 28.07 -21.37
CA ASP A 17 -18.85 28.90 -20.75
C ASP A 17 -18.41 29.41 -19.37
N LYS A 18 -18.96 30.55 -18.95
CA LYS A 18 -18.74 31.14 -17.62
C LYS A 18 -18.80 30.08 -16.52
N ALA A 19 -17.89 30.23 -15.56
CA ALA A 19 -17.69 29.43 -14.34
C ALA A 19 -18.68 28.26 -14.13
N PRO A 20 -18.22 27.00 -14.17
CA PRO A 20 -19.09 25.85 -13.99
C PRO A 20 -19.79 25.90 -12.64
N SER A 21 -21.01 25.36 -12.59
CA SER A 21 -21.79 25.30 -11.35
C SER A 21 -21.04 24.54 -10.26
N ILE A 22 -21.11 25.05 -9.02
CA ILE A 22 -20.35 24.56 -7.87
C ILE A 22 -20.48 23.06 -7.67
N TRP A 23 -21.68 22.49 -7.85
CA TRP A 23 -21.90 21.04 -7.69
C TRP A 23 -21.05 20.18 -8.64
N ILE A 24 -20.83 20.62 -9.89
CA ILE A 24 -19.99 19.91 -10.87
C ILE A 24 -18.53 19.96 -10.43
N ILE A 25 -18.07 21.11 -9.95
CA ILE A 25 -16.71 21.29 -9.43
C ILE A 25 -16.49 20.38 -8.23
N THR A 26 -17.44 20.34 -7.28
CA THR A 26 -17.37 19.51 -6.08
C THR A 26 -17.28 18.02 -6.42
N ILE A 27 -18.14 17.52 -7.31
CA ILE A 27 -18.10 16.11 -7.74
C ILE A 27 -16.80 15.78 -8.47
N ALA A 28 -16.33 16.69 -9.34
CA ALA A 28 -15.06 16.51 -10.04
C ALA A 28 -13.87 16.43 -9.08
N ALA A 29 -13.80 17.32 -8.09
CA ALA A 29 -12.76 17.33 -7.07
C ALA A 29 -12.79 16.04 -6.23
N PHE A 30 -13.97 15.67 -5.72
CA PHE A 30 -14.15 14.43 -4.94
C PHE A 30 -13.69 13.18 -5.71
N LEU A 31 -14.10 13.04 -6.97
CA LEU A 31 -13.69 11.90 -7.80
C LEU A 31 -12.17 11.86 -8.05
N LEU A 32 -11.54 13.03 -8.18
CA LEU A 32 -10.10 13.13 -8.38
C LEU A 32 -9.33 12.75 -7.11
N GLU A 33 -9.81 13.16 -5.93
CA GLU A 33 -9.25 12.78 -4.63
C GLU A 33 -9.38 11.27 -4.37
N ILE A 34 -10.55 10.67 -4.62
CA ILE A 34 -10.74 9.22 -4.53
C ILE A 34 -9.80 8.49 -5.50
N LYS A 35 -9.62 9.01 -6.72
CA LYS A 35 -8.67 8.43 -7.69
C LYS A 35 -7.23 8.56 -7.22
N PHE A 36 -6.88 9.69 -6.61
CA PHE A 36 -5.56 9.90 -6.01
C PHE A 36 -5.27 8.85 -4.94
N LEU A 37 -6.24 8.59 -4.05
CA LEU A 37 -6.12 7.54 -3.03
C LEU A 37 -5.88 6.16 -3.66
N LEU A 38 -6.58 5.82 -4.75
CA LEU A 38 -6.40 4.54 -5.44
C LEU A 38 -5.01 4.32 -6.05
N TYR A 39 -4.20 5.37 -6.27
CA TYR A 39 -2.82 5.19 -6.73
C TYR A 39 -1.92 4.57 -5.66
N PHE A 40 -2.23 4.77 -4.37
CA PHE A 40 -1.49 4.12 -3.27
C PHE A 40 -1.62 2.60 -3.28
N ARG A 41 -2.59 2.04 -4.03
CA ARG A 41 -2.71 0.58 -4.24
C ARG A 41 -1.45 -0.06 -4.84
N VAL A 42 -0.66 0.68 -5.61
CA VAL A 42 0.56 0.17 -6.26
C VAL A 42 1.73 0.04 -5.27
N LEU A 43 1.68 0.74 -4.14
CA LEU A 43 2.73 0.68 -3.13
C LEU A 43 2.54 -0.54 -2.24
N ASP A 44 3.60 -1.30 -1.96
CA ASP A 44 3.52 -2.56 -1.19
C ASP A 44 2.91 -2.37 0.21
N TYR A 45 3.26 -1.27 0.88
CA TYR A 45 2.75 -0.95 2.23
C TYR A 45 1.23 -0.72 2.26
N PHE A 46 0.69 0.03 1.29
CA PHE A 46 -0.73 0.39 1.25
C PHE A 46 -1.58 -0.60 0.44
N GLY A 47 -1.01 -1.26 -0.57
CA GLY A 47 -1.70 -2.13 -1.51
C GLY A 47 -2.44 -3.29 -0.85
N THR A 48 -1.87 -3.87 0.22
CA THR A 48 -2.51 -4.92 1.01
C THR A 48 -3.81 -4.43 1.66
N TYR A 49 -3.82 -3.22 2.23
CA TYR A 49 -5.02 -2.63 2.82
C TYR A 49 -6.07 -2.33 1.75
N PHE A 50 -5.66 -1.81 0.58
CA PHE A 50 -6.57 -1.59 -0.55
C PHE A 50 -7.20 -2.90 -1.05
N ALA A 51 -6.45 -4.00 -1.09
CA ALA A 51 -6.98 -5.31 -1.48
C ALA A 51 -8.04 -5.82 -0.48
N ILE A 52 -7.79 -5.67 0.83
CA ILE A 52 -8.75 -6.03 1.88
C ILE A 52 -10.00 -5.15 1.77
N MET A 53 -9.83 -3.83 1.65
CA MET A 53 -10.90 -2.85 1.47
C MET A 53 -11.81 -3.21 0.29
N ILE A 54 -11.23 -3.48 -0.89
CA ILE A 54 -11.98 -3.87 -2.09
C ILE A 54 -12.70 -5.22 -1.89
N GLY A 55 -12.03 -6.20 -1.28
CA GLY A 55 -12.61 -7.51 -1.00
C GLY A 55 -13.81 -7.45 -0.04
N VAL A 56 -13.77 -6.57 0.96
CA VAL A 56 -14.88 -6.33 1.87
C VAL A 56 -16.02 -5.61 1.14
N ALA A 57 -15.73 -4.57 0.36
CA ALA A 57 -16.75 -3.84 -0.40
C ALA A 57 -17.57 -4.76 -1.31
N GLN A 58 -16.93 -5.75 -1.96
CA GLN A 58 -17.62 -6.75 -2.78
C GLN A 58 -18.59 -7.63 -1.98
N LYS A 59 -18.23 -8.01 -0.75
CA LYS A 59 -19.11 -8.82 0.13
C LYS A 59 -20.25 -7.99 0.72
N VAL A 60 -19.99 -6.72 1.03
CA VAL A 60 -20.97 -5.80 1.63
C VAL A 60 -22.01 -5.32 0.62
N PHE A 61 -21.72 -5.37 -0.69
CA PHE A 61 -22.65 -4.92 -1.73
C PHE A 61 -24.03 -5.57 -1.63
N SER A 62 -24.11 -6.88 -1.39
CA SER A 62 -25.39 -7.59 -1.23
C SER A 62 -26.19 -7.08 -0.03
N PHE A 63 -25.50 -6.75 1.07
CA PHE A 63 -26.13 -6.15 2.24
C PHE A 63 -26.65 -4.73 1.93
N LEU A 64 -25.90 -3.91 1.19
CA LEU A 64 -26.33 -2.56 0.81
C LEU A 64 -27.58 -2.57 -0.08
N VAL A 65 -27.73 -3.56 -0.96
CA VAL A 65 -28.95 -3.72 -1.78
C VAL A 65 -30.16 -4.00 -0.88
N VAL A 66 -30.03 -4.93 0.07
CA VAL A 66 -31.11 -5.24 1.02
C VAL A 66 -31.44 -4.02 1.88
N LEU A 67 -30.42 -3.34 2.41
CA LEU A 67 -30.60 -2.10 3.18
C LEU A 67 -31.30 -1.03 2.33
N GLY A 68 -30.93 -0.87 1.07
CA GLY A 68 -31.58 0.07 0.14
C GLY A 68 -33.06 -0.24 -0.07
N ILE A 69 -33.42 -1.52 -0.23
CA ILE A 69 -34.83 -1.94 -0.34
C ILE A 69 -35.59 -1.62 0.95
N ILE A 70 -34.99 -1.87 2.12
CA ILE A 70 -35.58 -1.56 3.42
C ILE A 70 -35.81 -0.04 3.55
N VAL A 71 -34.80 0.78 3.25
CA VAL A 71 -34.89 2.24 3.28
C VAL A 71 -35.99 2.73 2.34
N LEU A 72 -36.07 2.21 1.11
CA LEU A 72 -37.13 2.57 0.16
C LEU A 72 -38.53 2.21 0.67
N ALA A 73 -38.70 1.02 1.25
CA ALA A 73 -39.99 0.59 1.79
C ALA A 73 -40.45 1.45 2.97
N PHE A 74 -39.55 1.74 3.91
CA PHE A 74 -39.85 2.65 5.03
C PHE A 74 -40.09 4.07 4.55
N ALA A 75 -39.28 4.60 3.63
CA ALA A 75 -39.43 5.96 3.11
C ALA A 75 -40.76 6.13 2.39
N HIS A 76 -41.17 5.14 1.58
CA HIS A 76 -42.46 5.15 0.94
C HIS A 76 -43.61 5.11 1.94
N SER A 77 -43.52 4.24 2.95
CA SER A 77 -44.56 4.09 3.96
C SER A 77 -44.72 5.34 4.83
N LEU A 78 -43.61 5.92 5.27
CA LEU A 78 -43.59 7.15 6.07
C LEU A 78 -43.96 8.38 5.25
N HIS A 79 -43.56 8.46 3.98
CA HIS A 79 -44.04 9.50 3.08
C HIS A 79 -45.58 9.50 2.98
N LEU A 80 -46.18 8.32 2.79
CA LEU A 80 -47.65 8.22 2.73
C LEU A 80 -48.32 8.60 4.05
N LEU A 81 -47.69 8.28 5.19
CA LEU A 81 -48.24 8.52 6.52
C LEU A 81 -48.07 9.97 7.00
N LEU A 82 -46.93 10.59 6.69
CA LEU A 82 -46.48 11.86 7.28
C LEU A 82 -46.48 13.02 6.28
N ARG A 83 -46.92 12.81 5.04
CA ARG A 83 -47.16 13.91 4.10
C ARG A 83 -48.38 14.73 4.53
N PRO A 84 -48.35 16.06 4.33
CA PRO A 84 -49.55 16.88 4.43
C PRO A 84 -50.60 16.41 3.41
N THR A 85 -51.85 16.38 3.84
CA THR A 85 -53.04 16.10 3.03
C THR A 85 -53.66 17.38 2.48
N SER A 86 -53.45 18.50 3.16
CA SER A 86 -53.89 19.83 2.76
C SER A 86 -52.79 20.62 2.05
N GLU A 87 -53.18 21.53 1.16
CA GLU A 87 -52.26 22.53 0.61
C GLU A 87 -51.75 23.48 1.71
N TYR A 88 -50.46 23.80 1.65
CA TYR A 88 -49.79 24.69 2.59
C TYR A 88 -48.84 25.63 1.83
N SER A 89 -48.55 26.78 2.43
CA SER A 89 -47.59 27.77 1.94
C SER A 89 -46.67 28.19 3.10
N TYR A 90 -45.40 28.43 2.82
CA TYR A 90 -44.44 28.91 3.82
C TYR A 90 -44.63 30.39 4.16
N ASP A 91 -45.22 31.16 3.27
CA ASP A 91 -45.38 32.62 3.45
C ASP A 91 -46.65 32.98 4.23
N GLN A 92 -47.59 32.04 4.38
CA GLN A 92 -48.88 32.28 5.02
C GLN A 92 -49.22 31.15 6.01
N PRO A 93 -49.43 31.49 7.31
CA PRO A 93 -49.78 30.50 8.31
C PRO A 93 -51.13 29.85 8.02
N ASN A 94 -51.14 28.51 8.01
CA ASN A 94 -52.34 27.71 7.81
C ASN A 94 -52.46 26.67 8.93
N PHE A 95 -53.15 27.04 10.01
CA PHE A 95 -53.46 26.14 11.12
C PHE A 95 -54.75 25.39 10.81
N ASN A 96 -54.61 24.19 10.27
CA ASN A 96 -55.72 23.29 9.98
C ASN A 96 -55.63 22.02 10.84
N ASP A 97 -56.64 21.16 10.74
CA ASP A 97 -56.70 19.90 11.49
C ASP A 97 -55.70 18.83 10.99
N ASP A 98 -54.89 19.16 9.97
CA ASP A 98 -53.88 18.25 9.44
C ASP A 98 -52.64 18.27 10.33
N SER A 99 -52.45 17.19 11.10
CA SER A 99 -51.30 17.05 12.03
C SER A 99 -49.94 17.08 11.34
N ASN A 100 -49.86 16.79 10.03
CA ASN A 100 -48.61 16.76 9.27
C ASN A 100 -48.29 18.08 8.56
N ASN A 101 -49.19 19.06 8.64
CA ASN A 101 -48.96 20.41 8.10
C ASN A 101 -47.73 21.04 8.77
N THR A 102 -46.85 21.65 7.97
CA THR A 102 -45.59 22.25 8.44
C THR A 102 -45.81 23.31 9.52
N TRP A 103 -46.91 24.07 9.45
CA TRP A 103 -47.27 25.07 10.48
C TRP A 103 -47.68 24.48 11.83
N ASN A 104 -48.09 23.21 11.86
CA ASN A 104 -48.43 22.50 13.09
C ASN A 104 -47.23 21.80 13.73
N LEU A 105 -46.10 21.70 13.02
CA LEU A 105 -44.89 20.98 13.46
C LEU A 105 -43.82 21.91 14.06
N VAL A 106 -43.88 23.21 13.74
CA VAL A 106 -42.88 24.19 14.18
C VAL A 106 -42.95 24.51 15.68
N PRO A 107 -41.81 24.80 16.31
CA PRO A 107 -41.77 25.24 17.69
C PRO A 107 -42.62 26.49 17.92
N THR A 108 -43.35 26.46 19.03
CA THR A 108 -44.20 27.57 19.48
C THR A 108 -43.68 28.06 20.82
N TYR A 109 -43.24 29.33 20.86
CA TYR A 109 -42.67 29.94 22.05
C TYR A 109 -43.71 30.84 22.72
N GLN A 110 -43.95 30.58 24.01
CA GLN A 110 -44.80 31.41 24.85
C GLN A 110 -43.92 32.38 25.65
N PHE A 111 -44.32 33.64 25.71
CA PHE A 111 -43.61 34.62 26.54
C PHE A 111 -43.90 34.34 28.02
N ILE A 112 -42.85 34.18 28.83
CA ILE A 112 -42.97 34.10 30.28
C ILE A 112 -42.48 35.43 30.86
N SER A 113 -43.37 36.14 31.56
CA SER A 113 -43.03 37.39 32.22
C SER A 113 -42.14 37.15 33.44
N SER A 114 -41.40 38.17 33.89
CA SER A 114 -40.48 38.07 35.05
C SER A 114 -41.17 37.67 36.36
N ASN A 115 -42.49 37.80 36.44
CA ASN A 115 -43.33 37.36 37.56
C ASN A 115 -43.83 35.90 37.43
N GLY A 116 -43.38 35.14 36.42
CA GLY A 116 -43.79 33.76 36.15
C GLY A 116 -45.16 33.60 35.47
N THR A 117 -45.85 34.69 35.11
CA THR A 117 -47.09 34.58 34.33
C THR A 117 -46.80 34.32 32.86
N VAL A 118 -47.47 33.31 32.30
CA VAL A 118 -47.44 32.99 30.87
C VAL A 118 -48.28 34.04 30.13
N GLY A 119 -47.63 34.83 29.30
CA GLY A 119 -48.27 35.83 28.44
C GLY A 119 -49.08 35.18 27.31
N LYS A 120 -50.12 35.88 26.85
CA LYS A 120 -50.97 35.41 25.74
C LYS A 120 -50.32 35.55 24.35
N SER A 121 -49.22 36.29 24.25
CA SER A 121 -48.50 36.45 23.00
C SER A 121 -47.71 35.17 22.69
N ILE A 122 -47.73 34.77 21.42
CA ILE A 122 -47.10 33.54 20.93
C ILE A 122 -46.17 33.93 19.78
N LEU A 123 -44.93 33.43 19.81
CA LEU A 123 -44.03 33.46 18.66
C LEU A 123 -44.01 32.06 18.05
N ILE A 124 -44.17 31.99 16.73
CA ILE A 124 -44.15 30.74 15.98
C ILE A 124 -42.99 30.84 15.01
N GLU A 125 -42.15 29.80 14.97
CA GLU A 125 -41.07 29.71 14.00
C GLU A 125 -41.65 29.52 12.59
N THR A 126 -41.05 30.16 11.59
CA THR A 126 -41.50 30.01 10.20
C THR A 126 -41.05 28.64 9.68
N PRO A 127 -41.98 27.79 9.22
CA PRO A 127 -41.61 26.51 8.66
C PRO A 127 -40.78 26.67 7.39
N ASP A 128 -39.98 25.67 7.12
CA ASP A 128 -39.16 25.55 5.92
C ASP A 128 -39.27 24.14 5.31
N ASP A 129 -38.48 23.90 4.27
CA ASP A 129 -38.40 22.61 3.58
C ASP A 129 -37.83 21.48 4.47
N SER A 130 -37.09 21.80 5.53
CA SER A 130 -36.54 20.84 6.51
C SER A 130 -37.53 20.46 7.61
N THR A 131 -38.53 21.29 7.85
CA THR A 131 -39.52 21.12 8.93
C THR A 131 -40.29 19.80 8.81
N ASN A 132 -40.69 19.41 7.59
CA ASN A 132 -41.26 18.09 7.32
C ASN A 132 -40.60 17.47 6.09
N LEU A 133 -39.56 16.66 6.32
CA LEU A 133 -38.85 15.93 5.26
C LEU A 133 -39.71 14.86 4.57
N PHE A 134 -40.87 14.49 5.13
CA PHE A 134 -41.77 13.50 4.54
C PHE A 134 -42.75 14.08 3.51
N THR A 135 -42.70 15.39 3.27
CA THR A 135 -43.52 16.08 2.25
C THR A 135 -43.29 15.55 0.84
N MET A 136 -42.04 15.22 0.48
CA MET A 136 -41.70 14.60 -0.80
C MET A 136 -41.08 13.21 -0.61
N PHE A 137 -41.31 12.32 -1.57
CA PHE A 137 -40.74 10.98 -1.52
C PHE A 137 -39.20 10.99 -1.52
N SER A 138 -38.56 11.88 -2.29
CA SER A 138 -37.09 11.99 -2.35
C SER A 138 -36.47 12.38 -1.01
N THR A 139 -37.04 13.35 -0.32
CA THR A 139 -36.60 13.80 1.01
C THR A 139 -36.97 12.78 2.11
N SER A 140 -38.01 11.97 1.90
CA SER A 140 -38.38 10.88 2.80
C SER A 140 -37.33 9.77 2.85
N ILE A 141 -36.69 9.46 1.70
CA ILE A 141 -35.57 8.50 1.63
C ILE A 141 -34.42 8.96 2.53
N LEU A 142 -34.09 10.25 2.43
CA LEU A 142 -33.06 10.89 3.23
C LEU A 142 -33.43 10.93 4.73
N ALA A 143 -34.69 11.21 5.06
CA ALA A 143 -35.17 11.21 6.44
C ALA A 143 -35.04 9.82 7.09
N VAL A 144 -35.46 8.76 6.39
CA VAL A 144 -35.32 7.38 6.86
C VAL A 144 -33.86 6.98 7.01
N TYR A 145 -33.02 7.40 6.06
CA TYR A 145 -31.58 7.21 6.16
C TYR A 145 -31.02 7.85 7.45
N PHE A 146 -31.36 9.11 7.75
CA PHE A 146 -30.91 9.76 8.98
C PHE A 146 -31.47 9.13 10.26
N MET A 147 -32.71 8.63 10.23
CA MET A 147 -33.28 7.88 11.35
C MET A 147 -32.48 6.61 11.67
N LEU A 148 -31.85 5.99 10.67
CA LEU A 148 -31.04 4.79 10.85
C LEU A 148 -29.62 5.11 11.33
N THR A 149 -29.05 6.25 10.94
CA THR A 149 -27.67 6.64 11.29
C THR A 149 -27.58 7.43 12.59
N GLY A 150 -28.66 8.07 13.03
CA GLY A 150 -28.87 8.50 14.41
C GLY A 150 -28.38 9.90 14.79
N ASP A 151 -27.82 10.70 13.87
CA ASP A 151 -27.41 12.08 14.18
C ASP A 151 -27.68 13.07 13.02
N LEU A 152 -28.60 14.02 13.25
CA LEU A 152 -28.92 15.13 12.33
C LEU A 152 -28.27 16.46 12.76
N SER A 153 -27.61 16.50 13.93
CA SER A 153 -27.20 17.76 14.56
C SER A 153 -26.17 18.55 13.74
N TYR A 154 -25.35 17.86 12.95
CA TYR A 154 -24.31 18.47 12.12
C TYR A 154 -24.83 19.17 10.86
N VAL A 155 -26.06 18.88 10.42
CA VAL A 155 -26.59 19.36 9.12
C VAL A 155 -27.99 19.97 9.22
N SER A 156 -28.55 20.07 10.42
CA SER A 156 -29.87 20.65 10.68
C SER A 156 -30.04 22.10 10.22
N SER A 157 -28.94 22.84 10.07
CA SER A 157 -28.94 24.23 9.60
C SER A 157 -29.05 24.39 8.08
N TRP A 158 -28.97 23.29 7.31
CA TRP A 158 -28.99 23.35 5.85
C TRP A 158 -30.28 22.73 5.31
N VAL A 159 -30.95 23.46 4.41
CA VAL A 159 -32.10 22.93 3.67
C VAL A 159 -31.62 21.90 2.65
N LEU A 160 -31.58 20.61 3.03
CA LEU A 160 -31.04 19.54 2.18
C LEU A 160 -31.82 19.35 0.88
N LYS A 161 -33.10 19.70 0.86
CA LYS A 161 -33.93 19.67 -0.36
C LYS A 161 -33.31 20.46 -1.51
N ASN A 162 -32.69 21.61 -1.22
CA ASN A 162 -32.16 22.52 -2.22
C ASN A 162 -30.69 22.24 -2.56
N ASN A 163 -30.03 21.31 -1.84
CA ASN A 163 -28.65 20.94 -2.06
C ASN A 163 -28.49 19.42 -2.13
N LEU A 164 -28.93 18.85 -3.26
CA LEU A 164 -28.83 17.41 -3.54
C LEU A 164 -27.38 16.90 -3.47
N THR A 165 -26.41 17.76 -3.80
CA THR A 165 -24.97 17.41 -3.74
C THR A 165 -24.52 17.19 -2.30
N LEU A 166 -24.93 18.07 -1.39
CA LEU A 166 -24.66 17.90 0.04
C LEU A 166 -25.31 16.62 0.57
N ALA A 167 -26.58 16.38 0.23
CA ALA A 167 -27.27 15.15 0.62
C ALA A 167 -26.56 13.88 0.12
N PHE A 168 -26.10 13.89 -1.13
CA PHE A 168 -25.34 12.79 -1.72
C PHE A 168 -24.00 12.54 -1.01
N LEU A 169 -23.25 13.60 -0.70
CA LEU A 169 -21.97 13.48 0.01
C LEU A 169 -22.13 12.96 1.44
N LEU A 170 -23.21 13.34 2.13
CA LEU A 170 -23.54 12.83 3.48
C LEU A 170 -23.91 11.35 3.47
N ILE A 171 -24.64 10.92 2.44
CA ILE A 171 -24.94 9.51 2.26
C ILE A 171 -23.65 8.73 2.02
N LEU A 172 -22.75 9.26 1.19
CA LEU A 172 -21.45 8.65 0.94
C LEU A 172 -20.54 8.60 2.18
N SER A 173 -20.49 9.66 2.99
CA SER A 173 -19.60 9.73 4.16
C SER A 173 -19.97 8.72 5.24
N GLU A 174 -21.25 8.45 5.48
CA GLU A 174 -21.60 7.38 6.42
C GLU A 174 -21.49 6.01 5.77
N ILE A 175 -21.79 5.84 4.47
CA ILE A 175 -21.51 4.57 3.81
C ILE A 175 -20.02 4.23 4.00
N GLU A 176 -19.12 5.22 3.90
CA GLU A 176 -17.70 5.13 4.23
C GLU A 176 -17.43 4.73 5.69
N LEU A 177 -18.10 5.35 6.66
CA LEU A 177 -18.03 5.01 8.08
C LEU A 177 -18.52 3.56 8.37
N PHE A 178 -19.57 3.12 7.65
CA PHE A 178 -20.20 1.82 7.73
C PHE A 178 -19.47 0.73 6.94
N TRP A 179 -18.26 0.98 6.40
CA TRP A 179 -17.46 -0.06 5.73
C TRP A 179 -17.31 -1.30 6.61
N MET A 180 -17.37 -1.17 7.94
CA MET A 180 -17.48 -2.31 8.86
C MET A 180 -18.10 -1.96 10.22
N LEU A 181 -19.07 -2.77 10.67
CA LEU A 181 -19.47 -2.77 12.09
C LEU A 181 -18.30 -3.27 12.97
N PRO A 182 -18.14 -2.78 14.22
CA PRO A 182 -17.07 -3.21 15.13
C PRO A 182 -16.95 -4.73 15.31
N HIS A 183 -18.05 -5.46 15.20
CA HIS A 183 -18.07 -6.92 15.26
C HIS A 183 -17.56 -7.61 13.97
N GLN A 184 -17.72 -6.99 12.79
CA GLN A 184 -17.23 -7.51 11.50
C GLN A 184 -15.72 -7.34 11.38
N ARG A 185 -15.15 -6.28 11.98
CA ARG A 185 -13.69 -6.10 12.10
C ARG A 185 -12.99 -7.24 12.83
N ARG A 186 -13.72 -7.97 13.67
CA ARG A 186 -13.19 -9.07 14.51
C ARG A 186 -13.49 -10.46 13.94
N LYS A 187 -14.10 -10.55 12.75
CA LYS A 187 -14.40 -11.83 12.11
C LYS A 187 -13.19 -12.33 11.31
N SER A 188 -12.59 -13.44 11.74
CA SER A 188 -11.37 -14.02 11.17
C SER A 188 -11.49 -14.44 9.69
N ASN A 189 -12.72 -14.61 9.19
CA ASN A 189 -13.02 -14.98 7.81
C ASN A 189 -13.13 -13.77 6.85
N TRP A 190 -13.18 -12.55 7.39
CA TRP A 190 -13.24 -11.30 6.62
C TRP A 190 -11.95 -10.50 6.76
N PHE A 191 -11.36 -10.53 7.96
CA PHE A 191 -10.04 -9.99 8.26
C PHE A 191 -9.15 -11.15 8.67
N PRO A 192 -8.10 -11.48 7.90
CA PRO A 192 -7.20 -12.54 8.28
C PRO A 192 -6.54 -12.16 9.61
N GLU A 193 -6.70 -13.03 10.61
CA GLU A 193 -6.06 -12.90 11.93
C GLU A 193 -4.53 -12.93 11.81
N ILE A 194 -4.03 -13.53 10.73
CA ILE A 194 -2.62 -13.67 10.40
C ILE A 194 -2.38 -13.11 8.99
N LEU A 195 -1.58 -12.05 8.90
CA LEU A 195 -1.10 -11.51 7.63
C LEU A 195 0.10 -12.34 7.17
N TRP A 196 -0.08 -13.08 6.07
CA TRP A 196 1.02 -13.75 5.40
C TRP A 196 1.84 -12.70 4.63
N TYR A 197 2.94 -12.27 5.22
CA TYR A 197 3.89 -11.39 4.56
C TYR A 197 5.08 -12.20 4.03
N ARG A 198 5.49 -11.92 2.79
CA ARG A 198 6.71 -12.48 2.23
C ARG A 198 7.88 -11.59 2.63
N ALA A 199 8.58 -11.96 3.69
CA ALA A 199 9.84 -11.31 4.08
C ALA A 199 11.03 -12.05 3.49
N SER A 200 12.08 -11.31 3.12
CA SER A 200 13.39 -11.91 2.87
C SER A 200 13.92 -12.55 4.16
N VAL A 201 14.56 -13.72 4.05
CA VAL A 201 15.17 -14.42 5.20
C VAL A 201 16.19 -13.49 5.91
N LYS A 202 16.89 -12.66 5.14
CA LYS A 202 17.87 -11.67 5.64
C LYS A 202 17.22 -10.57 6.47
N GLU A 203 16.10 -10.02 6.00
CA GLU A 203 15.34 -8.99 6.72
C GLU A 203 14.70 -9.55 7.99
N LEU A 204 14.18 -10.78 7.90
CA LEU A 204 13.60 -11.48 9.04
C LEU A 204 14.64 -11.72 10.14
N LYS A 205 15.85 -12.19 9.78
CA LYS A 205 16.97 -12.35 10.75
C LYS A 205 17.30 -11.03 11.45
N LYS A 206 17.46 -9.94 10.68
CA LYS A 206 17.72 -8.59 11.22
C LYS A 206 16.63 -8.11 12.19
N TYR A 207 15.37 -8.36 11.85
CA TYR A 207 14.25 -7.99 12.72
C TYR A 207 14.25 -8.79 14.02
N ILE A 208 14.45 -10.11 13.95
CA ILE A 208 14.51 -10.96 15.15
C ILE A 208 15.68 -10.59 16.07
N GLU A 209 16.81 -10.18 15.51
CA GLU A 209 17.95 -9.68 16.29
C GLU A 209 17.65 -8.38 17.04
N SER A 210 16.75 -7.55 16.51
CA SER A 210 16.33 -6.28 17.12
C SER A 210 15.31 -6.41 18.25
N VAL A 211 14.74 -7.60 18.47
CA VAL A 211 13.75 -7.85 19.52
C VAL A 211 14.43 -8.17 20.86
N GLU A 212 14.15 -7.38 21.90
CA GLU A 212 14.71 -7.56 23.26
C GLU A 212 14.21 -8.84 23.94
N ASP A 213 12.91 -9.15 23.86
CA ASP A 213 12.34 -10.37 24.44
C ASP A 213 12.05 -11.46 23.39
N LYS A 214 13.08 -12.26 23.12
CA LYS A 214 13.03 -13.37 22.16
C LYS A 214 12.12 -14.53 22.62
N LYS A 215 11.66 -14.56 23.89
CA LYS A 215 10.73 -15.61 24.36
C LYS A 215 9.30 -15.40 23.86
N SER A 216 8.97 -14.19 23.41
CA SER A 216 7.66 -13.87 22.83
C SER A 216 7.49 -14.39 21.39
N LEU A 217 8.58 -14.79 20.74
CA LEU A 217 8.58 -15.26 19.35
C LEU A 217 8.22 -16.75 19.26
N ASP A 218 7.48 -17.11 18.22
CA ASP A 218 7.12 -18.51 17.96
C ASP A 218 8.38 -19.37 17.74
N PRO A 219 8.46 -20.59 18.32
CA PRO A 219 9.60 -21.49 18.17
C PRO A 219 10.00 -21.78 16.72
N ARG A 220 9.04 -21.80 15.79
CA ARG A 220 9.29 -22.03 14.36
C ARG A 220 10.05 -20.87 13.71
N ILE A 221 9.88 -19.64 14.20
CA ILE A 221 10.61 -18.46 13.73
C ILE A 221 12.08 -18.53 14.19
N LEU A 222 12.32 -19.04 15.40
CA LEU A 222 13.67 -19.25 15.93
C LEU A 222 14.44 -20.35 15.18
N GLU A 223 13.76 -21.36 14.63
CA GLU A 223 14.37 -22.37 13.75
C GLU A 223 14.86 -21.79 12.41
N ILE A 224 14.16 -20.78 11.87
CA ILE A 224 14.56 -20.11 10.63
C ILE A 224 15.92 -19.40 10.79
N ILE A 225 16.24 -18.89 11.99
CA ILE A 225 17.56 -18.30 12.30
C ILE A 225 18.67 -19.34 12.15
N LYS A 226 18.40 -20.57 12.60
CA LYS A 226 19.36 -21.69 12.55
C LYS A 226 19.50 -22.27 11.15
N THR A 227 18.60 -21.92 10.24
CA THR A 227 18.65 -22.39 8.87
C THR A 227 19.72 -21.58 8.13
N GLU A 228 20.77 -22.27 7.73
CA GLU A 228 21.89 -21.70 6.97
C GLU A 228 21.34 -21.16 5.64
N ASP A 229 21.61 -19.89 5.34
CA ASP A 229 21.11 -19.28 4.11
C ASP A 229 21.70 -20.04 2.91
N SER A 230 20.88 -20.33 1.91
CA SER A 230 21.33 -21.06 0.72
C SER A 230 22.43 -20.30 -0.01
N GLU A 231 22.41 -18.96 0.04
CA GLU A 231 23.48 -18.12 -0.48
C GLU A 231 24.76 -18.22 0.34
N GLU A 232 24.66 -18.26 1.66
CA GLU A 232 25.81 -18.35 2.57
C GLU A 232 26.49 -19.72 2.48
N LYS A 233 25.69 -20.78 2.35
CA LYS A 233 26.16 -22.14 2.04
C LYS A 233 26.83 -22.21 0.67
N LEU A 234 26.27 -21.54 -0.35
CA LEU A 234 26.89 -21.47 -1.67
C LEU A 234 28.23 -20.74 -1.64
N LYS A 235 28.32 -19.62 -0.91
CA LYS A 235 29.56 -18.85 -0.74
C LYS A 235 30.65 -19.70 -0.08
N LYS A 236 30.30 -20.44 0.97
CA LYS A 236 31.23 -21.34 1.65
C LYS A 236 31.75 -22.45 0.73
N LEU A 237 30.86 -23.13 0.01
CA LEU A 237 31.22 -24.15 -0.98
C LEU A 237 32.10 -23.60 -2.11
N ILE A 238 31.80 -22.39 -2.60
CA ILE A 238 32.62 -21.72 -3.61
C ILE A 238 34.00 -21.41 -3.07
N ASN A 239 34.11 -20.84 -1.87
CA ASN A 239 35.39 -20.50 -1.26
C ASN A 239 36.26 -21.74 -1.01
N GLU A 240 35.68 -22.80 -0.43
CA GLU A 240 36.38 -24.08 -0.24
C GLU A 240 36.86 -24.67 -1.58
N THR A 241 36.04 -24.59 -2.63
CA THR A 241 36.41 -25.09 -3.97
C THR A 241 37.52 -24.25 -4.61
N LEU A 242 37.49 -22.92 -4.42
CA LEU A 242 38.49 -22.01 -4.95
C LEU A 242 39.84 -22.19 -4.24
N GLU A 243 39.84 -22.26 -2.91
CA GLU A 243 41.05 -22.50 -2.11
C GLU A 243 41.72 -23.81 -2.52
N ASN A 244 40.95 -24.89 -2.70
CA ASN A 244 41.49 -26.18 -3.14
C ASN A 244 42.14 -26.09 -4.53
N LYS A 245 41.50 -25.42 -5.50
CA LYS A 245 42.05 -25.24 -6.85
C LYS A 245 43.30 -24.37 -6.88
N ILE A 246 43.33 -23.31 -6.07
CA ILE A 246 44.52 -22.44 -5.94
C ILE A 246 45.68 -23.24 -5.34
N ASN A 247 45.42 -24.03 -4.30
CA ASN A 247 46.41 -24.90 -3.68
C ASN A 247 46.93 -25.97 -4.65
N GLU A 248 46.08 -26.58 -5.49
CA GLU A 248 46.48 -27.53 -6.54
C GLU A 248 47.43 -26.87 -7.57
N VAL A 249 47.12 -25.65 -8.00
CA VAL A 249 47.97 -24.92 -8.95
C VAL A 249 49.33 -24.56 -8.33
N LEU A 250 49.33 -24.05 -7.10
CA LEU A 250 50.55 -23.61 -6.41
C LEU A 250 51.45 -24.75 -5.93
N ASN A 251 50.88 -25.83 -5.40
CA ASN A 251 51.63 -26.89 -4.72
C ASN A 251 51.91 -28.10 -5.62
N GLU A 252 51.16 -28.30 -6.70
CA GLU A 252 51.36 -29.43 -7.61
C GLU A 252 51.75 -28.98 -9.02
N THR A 253 50.91 -28.18 -9.67
CA THR A 253 51.09 -27.86 -11.10
C THR A 253 52.34 -27.02 -11.34
N LEU A 254 52.55 -25.98 -10.52
CA LEU A 254 53.67 -25.05 -10.67
C LEU A 254 55.02 -25.72 -10.36
N PRO A 255 55.21 -26.44 -9.23
CA PRO A 255 56.46 -27.13 -8.93
C PRO A 255 56.82 -28.19 -9.97
N ASN A 256 55.82 -28.94 -10.47
CA ASN A 256 56.05 -29.96 -11.49
C ASN A 256 56.55 -29.37 -12.81
N LYS A 257 55.93 -28.26 -13.27
CA LYS A 257 56.40 -27.55 -14.48
C LYS A 257 57.80 -26.94 -14.30
N ILE A 258 58.08 -26.36 -13.13
CA ILE A 258 59.42 -25.82 -12.82
C ILE A 258 60.46 -26.95 -12.86
N ASN A 259 60.17 -28.09 -12.24
CA ASN A 259 61.08 -29.25 -12.22
C ASN A 259 61.33 -29.82 -13.63
N GLU A 260 60.29 -29.88 -14.47
CA GLU A 260 60.42 -30.33 -15.86
C GLU A 260 61.33 -29.42 -16.67
N VAL A 261 61.15 -28.11 -16.55
CA VAL A 261 61.93 -27.11 -17.29
C VAL A 261 63.38 -27.00 -16.82
N LEU A 262 63.63 -27.21 -15.52
CA LEU A 262 64.97 -27.17 -14.95
C LEU A 262 65.77 -28.47 -15.16
N LYS A 263 65.12 -29.57 -15.56
CA LYS A 263 65.78 -30.87 -15.76
C LYS A 263 66.86 -30.83 -16.83
N ASP A 264 66.52 -30.38 -18.04
CA ASP A 264 67.44 -30.34 -19.18
C ASP A 264 68.67 -29.44 -18.94
N PRO A 265 68.53 -28.21 -18.38
CA PRO A 265 69.68 -27.40 -18.01
C PRO A 265 70.55 -28.06 -16.92
N LEU A 266 69.95 -28.66 -15.90
CA LEU A 266 70.68 -29.29 -14.81
C LEU A 266 71.50 -30.49 -15.30
N ASP A 267 70.92 -31.30 -16.19
CA ASP A 267 71.60 -32.43 -16.83
C ASP A 267 72.74 -31.98 -17.75
N LYS A 268 72.57 -30.84 -18.44
CA LYS A 268 73.66 -30.23 -19.23
C LYS A 268 74.78 -29.69 -18.35
N ILE A 269 74.48 -29.07 -17.22
CA ILE A 269 75.49 -28.56 -16.27
C ILE A 269 76.30 -29.71 -15.67
N ASN A 270 75.62 -30.78 -15.24
CA ASN A 270 76.25 -31.92 -14.57
C ASN A 270 77.22 -32.72 -15.46
N ASN A 271 77.04 -32.64 -16.79
CA ASN A 271 77.85 -33.39 -17.77
C ASN A 271 78.98 -32.55 -18.40
N LEU A 272 79.28 -31.35 -17.89
CA LEU A 272 80.37 -30.51 -18.41
C LEU A 272 81.74 -30.94 -17.83
N GLU A 273 82.65 -31.40 -18.69
CA GLU A 273 84.09 -31.52 -18.36
C GLU A 273 84.79 -30.18 -18.56
N ILE A 274 85.23 -29.55 -17.46
CA ILE A 274 85.80 -28.19 -17.46
C ILE A 274 87.32 -28.26 -17.62
N THR A 275 87.87 -27.55 -18.62
CA THR A 275 89.32 -27.39 -18.81
C THR A 275 89.85 -25.97 -18.56
N LYS A 276 88.98 -24.94 -18.46
CA LYS A 276 89.35 -23.56 -18.05
C LYS A 276 88.18 -22.83 -17.33
N PRO A 277 88.46 -22.02 -16.30
CA PRO A 277 87.44 -21.36 -15.47
C PRO A 277 86.72 -20.17 -16.13
N GLU A 278 87.35 -19.45 -17.06
CA GLU A 278 86.75 -18.29 -17.74
C GLU A 278 85.65 -18.68 -18.74
N ASP A 279 85.79 -19.84 -19.38
CA ASP A 279 84.76 -20.40 -20.28
C ASP A 279 83.53 -20.89 -19.50
N PHE A 280 83.74 -21.34 -18.26
CA PHE A 280 82.67 -21.80 -17.38
C PHE A 280 81.71 -20.67 -16.99
N GLU A 281 82.24 -19.52 -16.58
CA GLU A 281 81.42 -18.37 -16.19
C GLU A 281 80.54 -17.87 -17.35
N LYS A 282 81.08 -17.88 -18.57
CA LYS A 282 80.36 -17.48 -19.78
C LYS A 282 79.25 -18.45 -20.16
N ILE A 283 79.50 -19.76 -20.07
CA ILE A 283 78.50 -20.81 -20.34
C ILE A 283 77.40 -20.81 -19.29
N LEU A 284 77.76 -20.67 -18.02
CA LEU A 284 76.81 -20.61 -16.91
C LEU A 284 75.89 -19.40 -17.07
N LYS A 285 76.45 -18.23 -17.38
CA LYS A 285 75.69 -17.00 -17.60
C LYS A 285 74.73 -17.12 -18.79
N HIS A 286 75.19 -17.69 -19.90
CA HIS A 286 74.31 -17.94 -21.06
C HIS A 286 73.14 -18.87 -20.72
N GLN A 287 73.38 -19.97 -19.99
CA GLN A 287 72.30 -20.89 -19.62
C GLN A 287 71.34 -20.27 -18.60
N ILE A 288 71.85 -19.50 -17.64
CA ILE A 288 71.04 -18.77 -16.66
C ILE A 288 70.18 -17.72 -17.38
N ASP A 289 70.76 -16.94 -18.31
CA ASP A 289 70.03 -15.93 -19.06
C ASP A 289 68.94 -16.57 -19.95
N GLU A 290 69.22 -17.69 -20.62
CA GLU A 290 68.24 -18.43 -21.43
C GLU A 290 67.05 -18.95 -20.59
N ILE A 291 67.33 -19.43 -19.37
CA ILE A 291 66.30 -19.89 -18.43
C ILE A 291 65.45 -18.70 -17.93
N LEU A 292 66.11 -17.61 -17.53
CA LEU A 292 65.46 -16.42 -16.96
C LEU A 292 64.60 -15.65 -17.96
N THR A 293 65.05 -15.52 -19.22
CA THR A 293 64.36 -14.64 -20.19
C THR A 293 63.31 -15.34 -21.04
N ASN A 294 63.42 -16.65 -21.32
CA ASN A 294 62.52 -17.31 -22.28
C ASN A 294 61.63 -18.38 -21.66
N LYS A 295 62.13 -19.15 -20.68
CA LYS A 295 61.41 -20.32 -20.15
C LYS A 295 60.60 -20.04 -18.90
N ILE A 296 61.09 -19.18 -18.00
CA ILE A 296 60.38 -18.85 -16.75
C ILE A 296 59.05 -18.14 -17.04
N ASP A 297 59.04 -17.16 -17.95
CA ASP A 297 57.81 -16.46 -18.33
C ASP A 297 56.78 -17.41 -18.97
N GLU A 298 57.22 -18.36 -19.79
CA GLU A 298 56.35 -19.38 -20.40
C GLU A 298 55.76 -20.36 -19.37
N VAL A 299 56.58 -20.76 -18.38
CA VAL A 299 56.16 -21.64 -17.27
C VAL A 299 55.13 -20.96 -16.37
N LEU A 300 55.32 -19.68 -16.08
CA LEU A 300 54.44 -18.90 -15.20
C LEU A 300 53.14 -18.46 -15.89
N LYS A 301 53.14 -18.33 -17.22
CA LYS A 301 52.00 -17.80 -17.99
C LYS A 301 50.69 -18.57 -17.78
N ASP A 302 50.70 -19.90 -17.95
CA ASP A 302 49.49 -20.73 -17.83
C ASP A 302 48.93 -20.80 -16.38
N PRO A 303 49.75 -21.02 -15.33
CA PRO A 303 49.30 -20.90 -13.95
C PRO A 303 48.74 -19.51 -13.61
N LEU A 304 49.41 -18.45 -14.05
CA LEU A 304 49.01 -17.07 -13.78
C LEU A 304 47.69 -16.72 -14.49
N ASP A 305 47.51 -17.15 -15.74
CA ASP A 305 46.25 -16.99 -16.48
C ASP A 305 45.09 -17.76 -15.81
N LYS A 306 45.35 -18.95 -15.27
CA LYS A 306 44.34 -19.72 -14.52
C LYS A 306 43.96 -19.02 -13.22
N ILE A 307 44.93 -18.51 -12.46
CA ILE A 307 44.68 -17.75 -11.23
C ILE A 307 43.92 -16.45 -11.55
N ASN A 308 44.33 -15.70 -12.57
CA ASN A 308 43.67 -14.46 -12.99
C ASN A 308 42.20 -14.70 -13.41
N LYS A 309 41.92 -15.78 -14.15
CA LYS A 309 40.54 -16.17 -14.49
C LYS A 309 39.71 -16.53 -13.26
N LEU A 310 40.31 -17.16 -12.24
CA LEU A 310 39.61 -17.47 -10.99
C LEU A 310 39.30 -16.19 -10.21
N ILE A 311 40.22 -15.22 -10.18
CA ILE A 311 40.02 -13.90 -9.56
C ILE A 311 38.90 -13.12 -10.27
N GLU A 312 38.90 -13.10 -11.61
CA GLU A 312 37.85 -12.41 -12.39
C GLU A 312 36.45 -13.00 -12.16
N LEU A 313 36.36 -14.32 -11.93
CA LEU A 313 35.11 -15.01 -11.58
C LEU A 313 34.60 -14.66 -10.17
N VAL A 314 35.49 -14.23 -9.27
CA VAL A 314 35.14 -13.75 -7.93
C VAL A 314 34.64 -12.30 -8.00
N GLU A 315 35.35 -11.43 -8.72
CA GLU A 315 35.00 -10.00 -8.82
C GLU A 315 33.67 -9.75 -9.55
N LYS A 316 33.30 -10.58 -10.54
CA LYS A 316 31.99 -10.44 -11.24
C LYS A 316 30.77 -10.80 -10.40
N LYS A 317 30.93 -11.27 -9.17
CA LYS A 317 29.84 -11.74 -8.30
C LYS A 317 29.54 -10.82 -7.10
N GLU A 318 30.33 -9.78 -6.87
CA GLU A 318 29.99 -8.67 -5.94
C GLU A 318 29.13 -7.61 -6.62
#